data_AF-A0A914KMW9-F1
#
_entry.id   AF-A0A914KMW9-F1
#
_cell.length_a   1.000
_cell.length_b   1.000
_cell.length_c   1.000
_cell.angle_alpha   90.00
_cell.angle_beta   90.00
_cell.angle_gamma   90.00
#
_symmetry.space_group_name_H-M   'P 1'
#
loop_
_entity.id
_entity.type
_entity.pdbx_description
1 polymer ?
#
loop_
_entity_poly.entity_id
_entity_poly.type
_entity_poly.pdbx_seq_one_letter_code
_entity_poly.pdbx_strand_id
1 'polypeptide(L)'
;MVRLTGQTHINLPCRNMPLVLIHHTDPMVQYPTSFSVSNPEQTRTVVDLLMVLRTRFTCTVRVICFYAGQAKEVGVALAEREMADDIVSKADGCQIHEADLAIVVTTGRINNS
;
A
#
# COMPACT_ATOMS: atom_id res chain seq x y z
N MET A 1 8.97 -8.89 -18.65
CA MET A 1 8.90 -8.02 -17.46
C MET A 1 8.20 -6.73 -17.86
N VAL A 2 6.94 -6.55 -17.47
CA VAL A 2 6.16 -5.36 -17.86
C VAL A 2 6.41 -4.28 -16.81
N ARG A 3 7.28 -3.32 -17.11
CA ARG A 3 7.50 -2.17 -16.24
C ARG A 3 6.27 -1.25 -16.31
N LEU A 4 5.82 -0.73 -15.16
CA LEU A 4 4.88 0.38 -15.08
C LEU A 4 5.49 1.62 -15.75
N THR A 5 5.32 1.70 -17.07
CA THR A 5 5.71 2.83 -17.91
C THR A 5 4.46 3.50 -18.44
N GLY A 6 4.58 4.62 -19.16
CA GLY A 6 3.46 5.25 -19.86
C GLY A 6 2.78 4.39 -20.93
N GLN A 7 3.16 3.11 -21.09
CA GLN A 7 2.51 2.11 -21.92
C GLN A 7 1.61 1.14 -21.14
N THR A 8 1.63 1.16 -19.80
CA THR A 8 0.66 0.42 -19.00
C THR A 8 -0.69 1.16 -19.01
N HIS A 9 -1.82 0.42 -18.99
CA HIS A 9 -3.18 0.98 -18.97
C HIS A 9 -3.56 1.71 -17.65
N ILE A 10 -2.55 2.10 -16.87
CA ILE A 10 -2.67 2.81 -15.61
C ILE A 10 -2.25 4.25 -15.87
N ASN A 11 -3.21 5.17 -15.76
CA ASN A 11 -2.95 6.60 -15.92
C ASN A 11 -2.18 7.10 -14.69
N LEU A 12 -0.87 7.26 -14.84
CA LEU A 12 -0.04 7.90 -13.82
C LEU A 12 -0.18 9.43 -13.91
N PRO A 13 -0.08 10.17 -12.78
CA PRO A 13 -0.16 11.63 -12.76
C PRO A 13 0.87 12.30 -13.69
N CYS A 14 2.04 11.68 -13.86
CA CYS A 14 3.12 12.14 -14.71
C CYS A 14 3.57 11.02 -15.65
N ARG A 15 3.68 11.33 -16.95
CA ARG A 15 4.13 10.36 -17.96
C ARG A 15 5.57 9.92 -17.67
N ASN A 16 5.83 8.60 -17.77
CA ASN A 16 7.14 7.98 -17.56
C ASN A 16 7.75 8.20 -16.16
N MET A 17 6.95 8.59 -15.16
CA MET A 17 7.41 8.70 -13.79
C MET A 17 6.99 7.44 -13.01
N PRO A 18 7.92 6.57 -12.58
CA PRO A 18 7.60 5.31 -11.93
C PRO A 18 7.25 5.47 -10.44
N LEU A 19 7.25 6.70 -9.92
CA LEU A 19 7.00 7.02 -8.52
C LEU A 19 5.84 8.00 -8.42
N VAL A 20 4.88 7.67 -7.57
CA VAL A 20 3.75 8.53 -7.20
C VAL A 20 3.71 8.62 -5.69
N LEU A 21 3.59 9.84 -5.17
CA LEU A 21 3.39 10.11 -3.75
C LEU A 21 1.94 10.52 -3.56
N ILE A 22 1.20 9.75 -2.76
CA ILE A 22 -0.18 10.06 -2.38
C ILE A 22 -0.14 10.66 -0.98
N HIS A 23 -0.47 11.94 -0.87
CA HIS A 23 -0.44 12.67 0.39
C HIS A 23 -1.73 12.44 1.18
N HIS A 24 -1.59 12.06 2.46
CA HIS A 24 -2.69 11.94 3.41
C HIS A 24 -2.44 12.82 4.63
N THR A 25 -3.49 13.51 5.08
CA THR A 25 -3.49 14.35 6.30
C THR A 25 -4.29 13.74 7.45
N ASP A 26 -4.86 12.56 7.24
CA ASP A 26 -5.72 11.91 8.21
C ASP A 26 -4.92 11.43 9.44
N PRO A 27 -5.49 11.53 10.65
CA PRO A 27 -4.78 11.15 11.86
C PRO A 27 -4.57 9.63 11.93
N MET A 28 -3.44 9.21 12.49
CA MET A 28 -3.20 7.81 12.83
C MET A 28 -4.00 7.39 14.07
N VAL A 29 -4.41 6.13 14.10
CA VAL A 29 -5.10 5.48 15.22
C VAL A 29 -4.14 4.51 15.90
N GLN A 30 -4.11 4.53 17.23
CA GLN A 30 -3.34 3.56 18.00
C GLN A 30 -4.08 2.23 18.07
N TYR A 31 -3.38 1.13 17.83
CA TYR A 31 -3.97 -0.19 17.95
C TYR A 31 -4.28 -0.51 19.42
N PRO A 32 -5.49 -0.99 19.78
CA PRO A 32 -5.92 -1.13 21.17
C PRO A 32 -5.04 -2.05 22.04
N THR A 33 -4.36 -3.01 21.41
CA THR A 33 -3.61 -4.08 22.09
C THR A 33 -2.10 -3.98 21.90
N SER A 34 -1.58 -2.89 21.32
CA SER A 34 -0.14 -2.75 21.07
C SER A 34 0.34 -1.30 20.98
N PHE A 35 1.66 -1.10 20.95
CA PHE A 35 2.30 0.18 20.62
C PHE A 35 2.33 0.45 19.10
N SER A 36 1.59 -0.31 18.29
CA SER A 36 1.52 -0.10 16.86
C SER A 36 0.42 0.90 16.48
N VAL A 37 0.51 1.43 15.28
CA VAL A 37 -0.43 2.42 14.74
C VAL A 37 -0.92 1.98 13.37
N SER A 38 -2.07 2.52 12.97
CA SER A 38 -2.65 2.41 11.65
C SER A 38 -3.30 3.73 11.23
N ASN A 39 -3.69 3.84 9.96
CA ASN A 39 -4.45 4.95 9.41
C ASN A 39 -5.51 4.37 8.45
N PRO A 40 -6.80 4.39 8.86
CA PRO A 40 -7.89 3.83 8.06
C PRO A 40 -8.06 4.42 6.67
N GLU A 41 -7.76 5.71 6.47
CA GLU A 41 -7.87 6.34 5.16
C GLU A 41 -6.74 5.92 4.22
N GLN A 42 -5.54 5.68 4.75
CA GLN A 42 -4.46 5.04 4.00
C GLN A 42 -4.82 3.59 3.64
N THR A 43 -5.41 2.83 4.59
CA THR A 43 -5.92 1.48 4.32
C THR A 43 -6.91 1.50 3.16
N ARG A 44 -7.93 2.37 3.22
CA ARG A 44 -8.94 2.52 2.18
C ARG A 44 -8.32 2.82 0.82
N THR A 45 -7.40 3.78 0.77
CA THR A 45 -6.72 4.19 -0.46
C THR A 45 -5.93 3.05 -1.09
N VAL A 46 -5.22 2.27 -0.28
CA VAL A 46 -4.48 1.07 -0.75
C VAL A 46 -5.44 0.06 -1.36
N VAL A 47 -6.56 -0.21 -0.70
CA VAL A 47 -7.50 -1.21 -1.23
C VAL A 47 -8.18 -0.71 -2.50
N ASP A 48 -8.65 0.53 -2.53
CA ASP A 48 -9.28 1.13 -3.72
C ASP A 48 -8.31 1.13 -4.91
N LEU A 49 -7.04 1.46 -4.66
CA LEU A 49 -5.97 1.37 -5.66
C LEU A 49 -5.81 -0.08 -6.16
N LEU A 50 -5.70 -1.05 -5.25
CA LEU A 50 -5.55 -2.46 -5.63
C LEU A 50 -6.76 -3.01 -6.41
N MET A 51 -7.99 -2.62 -6.05
CA MET A 51 -9.19 -3.00 -6.78
C MET A 51 -9.16 -2.50 -8.22
N VAL A 52 -8.74 -1.24 -8.44
CA VAL A 52 -8.60 -0.68 -9.79
C VAL A 52 -7.45 -1.35 -10.53
N LEU A 53 -6.30 -1.51 -9.88
CA LEU A 53 -5.09 -2.05 -10.49
C LEU A 53 -5.24 -3.52 -10.88
N ARG A 54 -5.79 -4.38 -10.02
CA ARG A 54 -5.87 -5.82 -10.26
C ARG A 54 -6.72 -6.18 -11.48
N THR A 55 -7.65 -5.33 -11.90
CA THR A 55 -8.39 -5.52 -13.16
C THR A 55 -7.54 -5.31 -14.41
N ARG A 56 -6.39 -4.64 -14.30
CA ARG A 56 -5.55 -4.21 -15.43
C ARG A 56 -4.07 -4.60 -15.32
N PHE A 57 -3.64 -5.03 -14.14
CA PHE A 57 -2.25 -5.31 -13.79
C PHE A 57 -2.14 -6.70 -13.15
N THR A 58 -1.60 -7.63 -13.92
CA THR A 58 -1.46 -9.05 -13.53
C THR A 58 -0.08 -9.38 -12.96
N CYS A 59 0.84 -8.41 -12.95
CA CYS A 59 2.19 -8.60 -12.43
C CYS A 59 2.22 -8.59 -10.88
N THR A 60 3.41 -8.79 -10.32
CA THR A 60 3.57 -8.90 -8.87
C THR A 60 3.37 -7.55 -8.19
N VAL A 61 2.55 -7.52 -7.14
CA VAL A 61 2.28 -6.33 -6.33
C VAL A 61 2.61 -6.66 -4.88
N ARG A 62 3.28 -5.74 -4.18
CA ARG A 62 3.58 -5.86 -2.77
C ARG A 62 3.21 -4.58 -2.03
N VAL A 63 2.44 -4.72 -0.96
CA VAL A 63 2.12 -3.64 -0.03
C VAL A 63 3.08 -3.74 1.15
N ILE A 64 3.82 -2.66 1.39
CA ILE A 64 4.84 -2.56 2.42
C ILE A 64 4.37 -1.57 3.47
N CYS A 65 4.07 -2.05 4.66
CA CYS A 65 3.65 -1.20 5.79
C CYS A 65 4.80 -1.03 6.78
N PHE A 66 5.02 0.20 7.27
CA PHE A 66 6.04 0.45 8.31
C PHE A 66 5.60 -0.07 9.68
N TYR A 67 4.30 -0.06 9.96
CA TYR A 67 3.75 -0.50 11.24
C TYR A 67 2.99 -1.83 11.11
N ALA A 68 3.08 -2.64 12.16
CA ALA A 68 2.39 -3.92 12.25
C ALA A 68 0.86 -3.78 12.29
N GLY A 69 0.35 -2.76 12.98
CA GLY A 69 -1.07 -2.43 13.03
C GLY A 69 -1.60 -2.10 11.65
N GLN A 70 -0.89 -1.27 10.89
CA GLN A 70 -1.20 -0.97 9.49
C GLN A 70 -1.18 -2.22 8.61
N ALA A 71 -0.15 -3.06 8.70
CA ALA A 71 -0.08 -4.30 7.91
C ALA A 71 -1.29 -5.20 8.18
N LYS A 72 -1.65 -5.37 9.45
CA LYS A 72 -2.80 -6.18 9.87
C LYS A 72 -4.12 -5.61 9.34
N GLU A 73 -4.32 -4.30 9.47
CA GLU A 73 -5.55 -3.64 9.03
C GLU A 73 -5.74 -3.74 7.52
N VAL A 74 -4.67 -3.53 6.75
CA VAL A 74 -4.70 -3.70 5.29
C VAL A 74 -4.97 -5.16 4.91
N GLY A 75 -4.32 -6.12 5.57
CA GLY A 75 -4.58 -7.56 5.33
C GLY A 75 -6.04 -7.92 5.55
N VAL A 76 -6.63 -7.53 6.68
CA VAL A 76 -8.06 -7.76 6.97
C VAL A 76 -8.96 -7.14 5.88
N ALA A 77 -8.71 -5.88 5.51
CA ALA A 77 -9.52 -5.18 4.51
C ALA A 77 -9.39 -5.75 3.08
N LEU A 78 -8.28 -6.43 2.78
CA LEU A 78 -8.08 -7.17 1.53
C LEU A 78 -8.74 -8.54 1.56
N ALA A 79 -8.62 -9.26 2.68
CA ALA A 79 -9.27 -10.56 2.89
C ALA A 79 -10.80 -10.45 2.80
N GLU A 80 -11.40 -9.39 3.37
CA GLU A 80 -12.83 -9.08 3.25
C GLU A 80 -13.31 -8.90 1.80
N ARG A 81 -12.39 -8.57 0.89
CA ARG A 81 -12.63 -8.42 -0.55
C ARG A 81 -12.14 -9.61 -1.37
N GLU A 82 -11.85 -10.74 -0.73
CA GLU A 82 -11.34 -11.97 -1.34
C GLU A 82 -10.02 -11.76 -2.12
N MET A 83 -9.23 -10.76 -1.71
CA MET A 83 -7.91 -10.48 -2.28
C MET A 83 -6.83 -11.22 -1.48
N ALA A 84 -5.82 -11.76 -2.18
CA ALA A 84 -4.79 -12.58 -1.56
C ALA A 84 -3.97 -11.80 -0.51
N ASP A 85 -3.78 -12.41 0.67
CA ASP A 85 -3.09 -11.84 1.83
C ASP A 85 -1.55 -11.75 1.64
N ASP A 86 -0.99 -12.54 0.73
CA ASP A 86 0.46 -12.64 0.45
C ASP A 86 1.06 -11.35 -0.14
N ILE A 87 0.19 -10.40 -0.49
CA ILE A 87 0.53 -9.07 -0.99
C ILE A 87 1.08 -8.19 0.13
N VAL A 88 0.67 -8.37 1.39
CA VAL A 88 0.95 -7.43 2.48
C VAL A 88 2.12 -7.92 3.34
N SER A 89 3.10 -7.05 3.57
CA SER A 89 4.25 -7.36 4.41
C SER A 89 4.74 -6.13 5.16
N LYS A 90 5.39 -6.36 6.31
CA LYS A 90 6.15 -5.29 6.98
C LYS A 90 7.43 -4.99 6.20
N ALA A 91 7.95 -3.77 6.32
CA ALA A 91 9.21 -3.37 5.70
C ALA A 91 10.35 -4.39 5.93
N ASP A 92 10.58 -4.81 7.17
CA ASP A 92 11.65 -5.77 7.52
C ASP A 92 11.44 -7.15 6.89
N GLY A 93 10.18 -7.55 6.68
CA GLY A 93 9.83 -8.83 6.03
C GLY A 93 9.93 -8.80 4.50
N CYS A 94 10.20 -7.64 3.91
CA CYS A 94 10.37 -7.46 2.46
C CYS A 94 11.83 -7.46 2.02
N GLN A 95 12.79 -7.55 2.94
CA GLN A 95 14.21 -7.56 2.59
C GLN A 95 14.49 -8.74 1.64
N ILE A 96 15.06 -8.47 0.46
CA ILE A 96 15.40 -9.44 -0.61
C ILE A 96 14.20 -9.86 -1.51
N HIS A 97 12.97 -9.42 -1.21
CA HIS A 97 11.81 -9.69 -2.07
C HIS A 97 11.58 -8.57 -3.09
N GLU A 98 11.54 -8.92 -4.38
CA GLU A 98 11.21 -7.98 -5.47
C GLU A 98 9.72 -8.02 -5.83
N ALA A 99 9.22 -6.91 -6.37
CA ALA A 99 7.88 -6.80 -6.94
C ALA A 99 7.87 -5.83 -8.14
N ASP A 100 7.00 -6.07 -9.12
CA ASP A 100 6.81 -5.17 -10.27
C ASP A 100 6.15 -3.84 -9.86
N LEU A 101 5.35 -3.86 -8.78
CA LEU A 101 4.80 -2.69 -8.11
C LEU A 101 4.94 -2.82 -6.60
N ALA A 102 5.52 -1.80 -5.97
CA ALA A 102 5.52 -1.63 -4.51
C ALA A 102 4.59 -0.48 -4.11
N ILE A 103 3.68 -0.74 -3.18
CA ILE A 103 2.85 0.27 -2.52
C ILE A 103 3.38 0.42 -1.10
N VAL A 104 3.92 1.59 -0.75
CA VAL A 104 4.51 1.83 0.57
C VAL A 104 3.56 2.66 1.42
N VAL A 105 3.18 2.13 2.58
CA VAL A 105 2.29 2.78 3.55
C VAL A 105 3.12 3.20 4.75
N THR A 106 3.28 4.52 4.89
CA THR A 106 4.26 5.09 5.81
C THR A 106 3.72 5.37 7.22
N THR A 107 2.39 5.44 7.38
CA THR A 107 1.66 5.69 8.66
C THR A 107 2.49 6.45 9.70
N GLY A 108 2.73 7.74 9.51
CA GLY A 108 3.57 8.55 10.40
C GLY A 108 2.76 9.54 11.26
N ARG A 109 3.39 10.06 12.32
CA ARG A 109 2.87 11.26 13.01
C ARG A 109 2.92 12.45 12.08
N ILE A 110 1.80 13.15 11.93
CA ILE A 110 1.79 14.50 11.38
C ILE A 110 2.27 15.41 12.51
N ASN A 111 3.54 15.80 12.48
CA ASN A 111 4.04 16.86 13.34
C ASN A 111 3.53 18.19 12.79
N ASN A 112 2.42 18.69 13.34
CA ASN A 112 2.06 20.10 13.17
C ASN A 112 3.13 20.91 13.92
N SER A 113 4.12 21.38 13.16
CA SER A 113 5.14 22.33 13.62
C SER A 113 4.56 23.73 13.60
#